data_AF-T1CFN2-F1
#
_entry.id   AF-T1CFN2-F1
#
_cell.length_a   1.000
_cell.length_b   1.000
_cell.length_c   1.000
_cell.angle_alpha   90.00
_cell.angle_beta   90.00
_cell.angle_gamma   90.00
#
_symmetry.space_group_name_H-M   'P 1'
#
loop_
_entity.id
_entity.type
_entity.pdbx_description
1 polymer ?
#
loop_
_entity_poly.entity_id
_entity_poly.type
_entity_poly.pdbx_seq_one_letter_code
_entity_poly.pdbx_strand_id
1 'polypeptide(L)' 'MNRRDFLKSVGLGTAAAAFLHNTLARAAALPAIGRTGSLEDVEHIVVFMQENRSFDHYFGHMRGVRGYDDRFGVRRSGR' A
#
# COMPACT_ATOMS: atom_id res chain seq x y z
N MET A 1 31.06 -10.46 32.22
CA MET A 1 29.85 -11.15 31.71
C MET A 1 30.06 -12.65 31.86
N ASN A 2 29.28 -13.34 32.69
CA ASN A 2 29.51 -14.76 33.03
C ASN A 2 28.82 -15.69 32.02
N ARG A 3 29.32 -16.91 31.78
CA ARG A 3 28.73 -17.88 30.83
C ARG A 3 27.26 -18.19 31.15
N ARG A 4 26.92 -18.21 32.44
CA ARG A 4 25.56 -18.40 32.93
C ARG A 4 24.64 -17.23 32.57
N ASP A 5 25.13 -16.00 32.61
CA ASP A 5 24.33 -14.81 32.29
C ASP A 5 24.05 -14.74 30.79
N PHE A 6 25.02 -15.16 29.96
CA PHE A 6 24.85 -15.30 28.51
C PHE A 6 23.83 -16.39 28.13
N LEU A 7 23.89 -17.58 28.75
CA LEU A 7 22.92 -18.65 28.47
C LEU A 7 21.50 -18.25 28.87
N LYS A 8 21.34 -17.47 29.95
CA LYS A 8 20.05 -16.91 30.35
C LYS A 8 19.52 -15.87 29.36
N SER A 9 20.38 -15.00 28.83
CA SER A 9 19.95 -13.99 27.85
C SER A 9 19.57 -14.61 26.49
N VAL A 10 20.30 -15.63 26.03
CA VAL A 10 19.93 -16.40 24.82
C VAL A 10 18.63 -17.18 25.03
N GLY A 11 18.42 -17.78 26.20
CA GLY A 11 17.17 -18.47 26.55
C GLY A 11 15.94 -17.54 26.58
N LEU A 12 16.11 -16.31 27.07
CA LEU A 12 15.05 -15.30 27.07
C LEU A 12 14.76 -14.76 25.66
N GLY A 13 15.79 -14.52 24.85
CA GLY A 13 15.64 -14.06 23.46
C GLY A 13 14.97 -15.09 22.55
N THR A 14 15.29 -16.38 22.73
CA THR A 14 14.67 -17.48 21.98
C THR A 14 13.21 -17.71 22.37
N ALA A 15 12.88 -17.62 23.66
CA ALA A 15 11.49 -17.68 24.11
C ALA A 15 10.65 -16.52 23.54
N ALA A 16 11.16 -15.28 23.61
CA ALA A 16 10.48 -14.11 23.03
C ALA A 16 10.29 -14.25 21.50
N ALA A 17 11.30 -14.75 20.79
CA ALA A 17 11.20 -15.01 19.36
C ALA A 17 10.16 -16.09 19.02
N ALA A 18 10.05 -17.15 19.85
CA ALA A 18 9.04 -18.20 19.67
C ALA A 18 7.61 -17.68 19.88
N PHE A 19 7.38 -16.80 20.86
CA PHE A 19 6.10 -16.13 21.05
C PHE A 19 5.73 -15.21 19.88
N LEU A 20 6.69 -14.42 19.39
CA LEU A 20 6.49 -13.55 18.22
C LEU A 20 6.26 -14.35 16.94
N HIS A 21 6.92 -15.50 16.78
CA HIS A 21 6.72 -16.36 15.63
C HIS A 21 5.28 -16.87 15.54
N ASN A 22 4.68 -17.26 16.67
CA ASN A 22 3.30 -17.76 16.70
C ASN A 22 2.28 -16.65 16.40
N THR A 23 2.50 -15.43 16.92
CA THR A 23 1.60 -14.29 16.61
C THR A 23 1.71 -13.85 15.15
N LEU A 24 2.92 -13.81 14.60
CA LEU A 24 3.14 -13.52 13.18
C LEU A 24 2.57 -14.61 12.27
N ALA A 25 2.78 -15.89 12.61
CA ALA A 25 2.21 -17.01 11.86
C ALA A 25 0.68 -16.99 11.89
N ARG A 26 0.08 -16.67 13.04
CA ARG A 26 -1.38 -16.53 13.17
C ARG A 26 -1.91 -15.35 12.36
N ALA A 27 -1.21 -14.22 12.35
CA ALA A 27 -1.60 -13.05 11.55
C ALA A 27 -1.45 -13.33 10.03
N ALA A 28 -0.39 -14.04 9.62
CA ALA A 28 -0.18 -14.43 8.23
C ALA A 28 -1.17 -15.51 7.75
N ALA A 29 -1.73 -16.30 8.66
CA ALA A 29 -2.76 -17.29 8.37
C ALA A 29 -4.18 -16.68 8.27
N LEU A 30 -4.36 -15.41 8.61
CA LEU A 30 -5.63 -14.74 8.38
C LEU A 30 -5.87 -14.65 6.86
N PRO A 31 -7.08 -14.98 6.38
CA PRO A 31 -7.40 -14.79 4.98
C PRO A 31 -7.25 -13.30 4.65
N ALA A 32 -6.68 -13.02 3.47
CA ALA A 32 -6.65 -11.66 2.95
C ALA A 32 -8.07 -11.09 2.97
N ILE A 33 -8.20 -9.82 3.36
CA ILE A 33 -9.50 -9.14 3.48
C ILE A 33 -10.17 -8.98 2.10
N GLY A 34 -9.46 -9.22 1.00
CA GLY A 34 -10.05 -9.38 -0.34
C GLY A 34 -10.42 -10.84 -0.61
N ARG A 35 -11.69 -11.09 -0.97
CA ARG A 35 -12.22 -12.45 -1.20
C ARG A 35 -11.57 -13.10 -2.43
N THR A 36 -11.39 -12.32 -3.49
CA THR A 36 -10.98 -12.78 -4.82
C THR A 36 -9.93 -11.88 -5.47
N GLY A 37 -9.77 -10.63 -4.99
CA GLY A 37 -8.95 -9.61 -5.63
C GLY A 37 -9.54 -9.09 -6.94
N SER A 38 -10.80 -9.44 -7.23
CA SER A 38 -11.53 -8.98 -8.39
C SER A 38 -12.33 -7.71 -8.08
N LEU A 39 -12.84 -7.04 -9.13
CA LEU A 39 -13.70 -5.87 -8.97
C LEU A 39 -15.01 -6.18 -8.24
N GLU A 40 -15.43 -7.46 -8.21
CA GLU A 40 -16.63 -7.93 -7.49
C GLU A 40 -16.50 -7.78 -5.97
N ASP A 41 -15.29 -7.62 -5.45
CA ASP A 41 -15.02 -7.42 -4.01
C ASP A 41 -15.25 -5.95 -3.55
N VAL A 42 -15.55 -5.02 -4.46
CA VAL A 42 -15.73 -3.60 -4.12
C VAL A 42 -17.13 -3.36 -3.56
N GLU A 43 -17.24 -3.19 -2.24
CA GLU A 43 -18.52 -2.97 -1.55
C GLU A 43 -19.03 -1.52 -1.63
N HIS A 44 -18.11 -0.54 -1.61
CA HIS A 44 -18.45 0.88 -1.52
C HIS A 44 -17.55 1.75 -2.41
N ILE A 45 -18.19 2.60 -3.22
CA ILE A 45 -17.51 3.61 -4.03
C ILE A 45 -17.84 4.99 -3.46
N VAL A 46 -16.82 5.71 -3.02
CA VAL A 46 -16.95 7.11 -2.60
C VAL A 46 -16.43 8.00 -3.72
N VAL A 47 -17.33 8.74 -4.35
CA VAL A 47 -16.98 9.70 -5.39
C VAL A 47 -16.87 11.08 -4.78
N PHE A 48 -15.65 11.63 -4.76
CA PHE A 48 -15.43 13.01 -4.38
C PHE A 48 -15.67 13.94 -5.56
N MET A 49 -16.58 14.89 -5.38
CA MET A 49 -16.83 15.93 -6.37
C MET A 49 -15.89 17.10 -6.09
N GLN A 50 -14.95 17.31 -7.01
CA GLN A 50 -14.05 18.45 -6.95
C GLN A 50 -14.67 19.66 -7.66
N GLU A 51 -14.19 20.83 -7.30
CA GLU A 51 -14.44 22.06 -8.04
C GLU A 51 -13.96 21.94 -9.49
N ASN A 52 -14.55 22.76 -10.38
CA ASN A 52 -14.24 22.74 -11.80
C ASN A 52 -12.89 23.42 -12.09
N ARG A 53 -11.79 22.72 -11.86
CA ARG A 53 -10.45 23.13 -12.30
C ARG A 53 -9.86 22.14 -13.29
N SER A 54 -9.08 22.66 -14.23
CA SER A 54 -8.46 21.85 -15.28
C SER A 54 -7.42 20.89 -14.68
N PHE A 55 -7.18 19.78 -15.39
CA PHE A 55 -6.16 18.80 -14.98
C PHE A 55 -4.79 19.45 -14.81
N ASP A 56 -4.37 20.34 -15.73
CA ASP A 56 -3.08 21.02 -15.65
C ASP A 56 -2.97 21.88 -14.39
N HIS A 57 -4.07 22.50 -13.94
CA HIS A 57 -4.08 23.28 -12.70
C HIS A 57 -3.74 22.44 -11.46
N TYR A 58 -4.23 21.20 -11.36
CA TYR A 58 -3.96 20.33 -10.21
C TYR A 58 -2.67 19.52 -10.36
N PHE A 59 -2.36 19.09 -11.59
CA PHE A 59 -1.40 18.02 -11.83
C PHE A 59 -0.40 18.34 -12.94
N GLY A 60 -0.41 19.56 -13.51
CA GLY A 60 0.45 19.92 -14.64
C GLY A 60 1.97 19.83 -14.37
N HIS A 61 2.38 19.82 -13.10
CA HIS A 61 3.77 19.62 -12.67
C HIS A 61 4.09 18.19 -12.21
N MET A 62 3.12 17.27 -12.24
CA MET A 62 3.33 15.89 -11.81
C MET A 62 4.23 15.15 -12.81
N ARG A 63 5.21 14.39 -12.32
CA ARG A 63 6.10 13.61 -13.20
C ARG A 63 5.28 12.58 -13.99
N GLY A 64 5.48 12.55 -15.31
CA GLY A 64 4.83 11.59 -16.20
C GLY A 64 3.49 12.06 -16.79
N VAL A 65 2.99 13.24 -16.41
CA VAL A 65 1.92 13.90 -17.16
C VAL A 65 2.51 14.64 -18.37
N ARG A 66 1.74 14.80 -19.45
CA ARG A 66 2.19 15.62 -20.58
C ARG A 66 2.38 17.10 -20.19
N GLY A 67 1.62 17.55 -19.19
CA GLY A 67 1.84 18.82 -18.48
C GLY A 67 1.57 20.07 -19.32
N TYR A 68 1.96 21.23 -18.78
CA TYR A 68 1.83 22.54 -19.45
C TYR A 68 2.64 22.66 -20.74
N ASP A 69 3.70 21.87 -20.88
CA ASP A 69 4.61 21.91 -22.03
C ASP A 69 4.12 21.04 -23.20
N ASP A 70 2.94 20.43 -23.10
CA ASP A 70 2.35 19.65 -24.19
C ASP A 70 1.80 20.56 -25.30
N ARG A 71 2.62 20.78 -26.31
CA ARG A 71 2.27 21.59 -27.49
C ARG A 71 1.27 20.90 -28.42
N PHE A 72 0.94 19.63 -28.21
CA PHE A 72 0.02 18.87 -29.05
C PHE A 72 -1.23 18.48 -28.27
N GLY A 73 -2.29 19.28 -28.38
CA GLY A 73 -3.59 18.93 -27.82
C GLY A 73 -4.07 17.55 -28.30
N VAL A 74 -4.73 16.79 -27.41
CA VAL A 74 -5.22 15.45 -27.71
C VAL A 74 -6.06 15.48 -28.99
N ARG A 75 -5.58 14.82 -30.04
CA ARG A 75 -6.32 14.69 -31.29
C ARG A 75 -7.55 13.84 -31.02
N ARG A 76 -8.73 14.44 -31.12
CA ARG A 76 -9.99 13.68 -31.10
C ARG A 76 -9.98 12.76 -32.31
N SER A 77 -9.92 11.46 -32.05
CA SER A 77 -10.22 10.44 -33.06
C SER A 77 -11.64 10.71 -33.56
N GLY A 78 -11.76 10.89 -34.87
CA GLY A 78 -12.86 11.58 -35.51
C GLY A 78 -14.24 10.96 -35.35
N ARG A 79 -15.24 11.83 -35.54
CA ARG A 79 -16.40 11.55 -36.38
C ARG A 79 -16.16 12.28 -37.70
#